data_AF-A0A4Y2UCC8-F1
#
_entry.id   AF-A0A4Y2UCC8-F1
#
_cell.length_a   1.000
_cell.length_b   1.000
_cell.length_c   1.000
_cell.angle_alpha   90.00
_cell.angle_beta   90.00
_cell.angle_gamma   90.00
#
_symmetry.space_group_name_H-M   'P 1'
#
loop_
_entity.id
_entity.type
_entity.pdbx_description
1 polymer ?
#
loop_
_entity_poly.entity_id
_entity_poly.type
_entity_poly.pdbx_seq_one_letter_code
_entity_poly.pdbx_strand_id
1 'polypeptide(L)'
;AQLKNGLEILWDLSQTIQVFAPVELFGTLRALCGTFTKSQQDEFLTPEGDVETSAGAFTQKWRVEDSCRDVEEPTDTEGGEKACDLYPERRDLAADICNIIKGPEFKDCHHLLDYGRYYADCMEDVCSCEDDPVTCTCLSLANFAYACARKGQPLSWRQAVPACGIACPSGQVYLSCADPCSYSCAEIASTPSKCRESCVEGCVCPPGQTLNEHGLCIPVSSCSCMHSGHYYPPDFLQRRGKEM
;
A
#
# COMPACT_ATOMS: atom_id res chain seq x y z
N ALA A 1 2.81 -9.78 4.21
CA ALA A 1 3.50 -10.69 5.15
C ALA A 1 2.91 -10.53 6.55
N GLN A 2 2.80 -11.60 7.34
CA GLN A 2 2.35 -11.53 8.73
C GLN A 2 3.50 -11.93 9.67
N LEU A 3 3.74 -11.14 10.71
CA LEU A 3 4.78 -11.35 11.70
C LEU A 3 4.25 -12.16 12.90
N LYS A 4 5.17 -12.75 13.68
CA LYS A 4 4.82 -13.59 14.85
C LYS A 4 4.00 -12.87 15.92
N ASN A 5 4.14 -11.55 16.03
CA ASN A 5 3.40 -10.70 16.96
C ASN A 5 2.06 -10.21 16.38
N GLY A 6 1.64 -10.70 15.22
CA GLY A 6 0.37 -10.34 14.58
C GLY A 6 0.42 -9.10 13.70
N LEU A 7 1.55 -8.38 13.62
CA LEU A 7 1.70 -7.28 12.67
C LEU A 7 1.62 -7.79 11.23
N GLU A 8 0.92 -7.06 10.37
CA GLU A 8 0.86 -7.32 8.94
C GLU A 8 1.60 -6.23 8.17
N ILE A 9 2.34 -6.63 7.15
CA ILE A 9 3.07 -5.75 6.25
C ILE A 9 2.52 -5.95 4.84
N LEU A 10 2.06 -4.86 4.24
CA LEU A 10 1.79 -4.76 2.81
C LEU A 10 2.88 -3.88 2.18
N TRP A 11 3.45 -4.34 1.08
CA TRP A 11 4.49 -3.63 0.35
C TRP A 11 4.14 -3.66 -1.13
N ASP A 12 4.24 -2.50 -1.78
CA ASP A 12 4.05 -2.35 -3.24
C ASP A 12 5.24 -2.87 -4.06
N LEU A 13 6.23 -3.49 -3.41
CA LEU A 13 7.51 -3.93 -3.99
C LEU A 13 8.38 -2.78 -4.54
N SER A 14 8.05 -1.55 -4.13
CA SER A 14 8.73 -0.32 -4.50
C SER A 14 8.94 0.50 -3.23
N GLN A 15 8.24 1.63 -3.08
CA GLN A 15 8.53 2.62 -2.04
C GLN A 15 7.51 2.65 -0.90
N THR A 16 6.34 2.02 -1.06
CA THR A 16 5.25 2.12 -0.08
C THR A 16 5.14 0.88 0.78
N ILE A 17 5.44 1.03 2.07
CA ILE A 17 5.21 0.03 3.09
C ILE A 17 4.04 0.46 3.98
N GLN A 18 3.08 -0.44 4.19
CA GLN A 18 1.99 -0.25 5.12
C GLN A 18 2.05 -1.31 6.20
N VAL A 19 2.04 -0.85 7.45
CA VAL A 19 2.06 -1.71 8.63
C VAL A 19 0.69 -1.65 9.31
N PHE A 20 0.09 -2.80 9.52
CA PHE A 20 -1.18 -2.92 10.22
C PHE A 20 -0.96 -3.60 11.57
N ALA A 21 -1.37 -2.89 12.62
CA ALA A 21 -1.32 -3.40 13.98
C ALA A 21 -2.69 -3.93 14.41
N PRO A 22 -2.76 -5.13 15.00
CA PRO A 22 -3.98 -5.65 15.58
C PRO A 22 -4.26 -4.92 16.92
N VAL A 23 -5.52 -4.92 17.35
CA VAL A 23 -5.98 -4.13 18.52
C VAL A 23 -5.29 -4.56 19.82
N GLU A 24 -4.81 -5.79 19.88
CA GLU A 24 -4.07 -6.37 21.00
C GLU A 24 -2.74 -5.66 21.26
N LEU A 25 -2.20 -4.94 20.27
CA LEU A 25 -0.97 -4.14 20.41
C LEU A 25 -1.24 -2.67 20.80
N PHE A 26 -2.50 -2.28 21.04
CA PHE A 26 -2.87 -0.90 21.38
C PHE A 26 -2.08 -0.37 22.59
N GLY A 27 -1.39 0.76 22.40
CA GLY A 27 -0.54 1.39 23.42
C GLY A 27 0.71 0.59 23.82
N THR A 28 1.05 -0.50 23.12
CA THR A 28 2.28 -1.28 23.36
C THR A 28 3.39 -0.95 22.37
N LEU A 29 3.04 -0.29 21.27
CA LEU A 29 3.97 0.01 20.18
C LEU A 29 4.70 1.32 20.45
N ARG A 30 5.93 1.39 19.96
CA ARG A 30 6.74 2.60 19.83
C ARG A 30 7.60 2.40 18.60
N ALA A 31 7.47 3.28 17.62
CA ALA A 31 8.15 3.20 16.34
C ALA A 31 8.07 4.57 15.64
N LEU A 32 8.69 4.68 14.47
CA LEU A 32 8.48 5.82 13.57
C LEU A 32 7.01 6.05 13.18
N CYS A 33 6.17 5.01 13.28
CA CYS A 33 4.71 5.10 13.08
C CYS A 33 3.95 5.53 14.35
N GLY A 34 4.64 5.98 15.40
CA GLY A 34 4.07 6.44 16.67
C GLY A 34 3.79 5.35 17.70
N THR A 35 2.87 5.65 18.62
CA THR A 35 2.58 4.84 19.83
C THR A 35 1.32 4.00 19.74
N PHE A 36 0.52 4.17 18.68
CA PHE A 36 -0.74 3.46 18.48
C PHE A 36 -1.72 3.63 19.67
N THR A 37 -1.84 4.85 20.19
CA THR A 37 -2.73 5.24 21.32
C THR A 37 -3.92 6.11 20.90
N LYS A 38 -4.05 6.44 19.60
CA LYS A 38 -5.01 7.43 19.03
C LYS A 38 -4.78 8.88 19.52
N SER A 39 -3.67 9.15 20.18
CA SER A 39 -3.28 10.50 20.57
C SER A 39 -2.13 10.96 19.67
N GLN A 40 -2.21 12.20 19.18
CA GLN A 40 -1.11 12.83 18.44
C GLN A 40 -0.03 13.42 19.36
N GLN A 41 -0.31 13.55 20.67
CA GLN A 41 0.57 14.22 21.63
C GLN A 41 1.82 13.40 21.98
N ASP A 42 1.79 12.11 21.70
CA ASP A 42 2.82 11.12 22.03
C ASP A 42 3.35 10.40 20.79
N GLU A 43 2.98 10.82 19.57
CA GLU A 43 3.45 10.19 18.33
C GLU A 43 4.97 10.25 18.18
N PHE A 44 5.62 11.26 18.77
CA PHE A 44 7.07 11.43 18.77
C PHE A 44 7.78 10.89 20.03
N LEU A 45 7.23 9.83 20.64
CA LEU A 45 7.86 9.12 21.76
C LEU A 45 9.11 8.35 21.30
N THR A 46 10.25 8.66 21.91
CA THR A 46 11.57 8.12 21.56
C THR A 46 11.86 6.78 22.28
N PRO A 47 12.91 6.04 21.87
CA PRO A 47 13.40 4.88 22.61
C PRO A 47 13.82 5.20 24.06
N GLU A 48 14.32 6.40 24.30
CA GLU A 48 14.76 6.92 25.62
C GLU A 48 13.59 7.28 26.54
N GLY A 49 12.37 7.41 25.99
CA GLY A 49 11.14 7.65 26.75
C GLY A 49 10.76 9.13 26.88
N ASP A 50 11.44 10.03 26.16
CA ASP A 50 11.03 11.42 26.02
C ASP A 50 10.22 11.65 24.73
N VAL A 51 9.54 12.79 24.64
CA VAL A 51 8.68 13.15 23.49
C VAL A 51 9.29 14.36 22.80
N GLU A 52 9.64 14.20 21.53
CA GLU A 52 10.22 15.26 20.71
C GLU A 52 9.15 16.19 20.14
N THR A 53 9.54 17.43 19.82
CA THR A 53 8.64 18.44 19.24
C THR A 53 8.74 18.56 17.72
N SER A 54 9.73 17.92 17.10
CA SER A 54 9.95 17.95 15.64
C SER A 54 10.15 16.54 15.09
N ALA A 55 9.72 16.33 13.84
CA ALA A 55 9.92 15.06 13.15
C ALA A 55 11.41 14.73 12.93
N GLY A 56 12.25 15.76 12.74
CA GLY A 56 13.69 15.61 12.59
C GLY A 56 14.34 15.03 13.84
N ALA A 57 14.16 15.71 14.99
CA ALA A 57 14.72 15.25 16.27
C ALA A 57 14.20 13.85 16.65
N PHE A 58 12.90 13.61 16.41
CA PHE A 58 12.28 12.31 16.63
C PHE A 58 12.94 11.21 15.79
N THR A 59 13.01 11.37 14.47
CA THR A 59 13.55 10.34 13.56
C THR A 59 15.03 10.07 13.80
N GLN A 60 15.78 11.09 14.22
CA GLN A 60 17.20 10.99 14.56
C GLN A 60 17.46 10.03 15.72
N LYS A 61 16.55 9.95 16.71
CA LYS A 61 16.64 9.03 17.86
C LYS A 61 16.23 7.59 17.54
N TRP A 62 15.61 7.34 16.39
CA TRP A 62 15.20 6.00 15.94
C TRP A 62 16.22 5.30 15.04
N ARG A 63 17.43 5.86 14.89
CA ARG A 63 18.49 5.28 14.07
C ARG A 63 18.99 3.97 14.69
N VAL A 64 19.25 2.98 13.82
CA VAL A 64 19.71 1.65 14.24
C VAL A 64 21.23 1.55 14.26
N GLU A 65 21.91 2.25 13.35
CA GLU A 65 23.36 2.25 13.24
C GLU A 65 23.93 3.64 13.51
N ASP A 66 24.89 3.73 14.43
CA ASP A 66 25.58 4.99 14.77
C ASP A 66 26.45 5.51 13.61
N SER A 67 26.75 4.67 12.61
CA SER A 67 27.48 5.06 11.40
C SER A 67 26.64 5.86 10.41
N CYS A 68 25.32 5.94 10.58
CA CYS A 68 24.47 6.81 9.79
C CYS A 68 24.86 8.27 10.03
N ARG A 69 25.12 9.04 8.97
CA ARG A 69 25.41 10.47 9.09
C ARG A 69 24.26 11.18 9.79
N ASP A 70 24.60 12.17 10.61
CA ASP A 70 23.64 13.18 11.02
C ASP A 70 23.12 13.89 9.78
N VAL A 71 21.82 13.80 9.57
CA VAL A 71 21.13 14.77 8.73
C VAL A 71 21.18 16.04 9.56
N GLU A 72 21.97 17.03 9.12
CA GLU A 72 21.94 18.36 9.74
C GLU A 72 20.47 18.78 9.82
N GLU A 73 20.03 19.19 11.01
CA GLU A 73 18.64 19.61 11.17
C GLU A 73 18.34 20.64 10.08
N PRO A 74 17.28 20.43 9.27
CA PRO A 74 16.75 21.54 8.52
C PRO A 74 16.47 22.62 9.56
N THR A 75 17.04 23.80 9.35
CA THR A 75 16.77 24.97 10.19
C THR A 75 15.27 25.07 10.42
N ASP A 76 14.85 25.54 11.61
CA ASP A 76 13.50 25.51 12.21
C ASP A 76 12.27 25.91 11.34
N THR A 77 12.39 26.04 10.03
CA THR A 77 11.28 25.82 9.10
C THR A 77 10.81 24.37 9.19
N GLU A 78 9.58 24.18 9.66
CA GLU A 78 8.85 22.93 9.57
C GLU A 78 8.98 22.31 8.16
N GLY A 79 9.77 21.24 8.05
CA GLY A 79 10.06 20.57 6.78
C GLY A 79 11.29 21.15 6.11
N GLY A 80 12.25 20.28 5.79
CA GLY A 80 13.44 20.69 5.02
C GLY A 80 13.09 21.37 3.69
N GLU A 81 14.11 21.90 3.03
CA GLU A 81 13.94 22.61 1.76
C GLU A 81 13.10 21.76 0.80
N LYS A 82 11.91 22.28 0.47
CA LYS A 82 10.97 21.60 -0.42
C LYS A 82 11.57 21.50 -1.80
N ALA A 83 11.36 20.38 -2.48
CA ALA A 83 11.92 20.13 -3.80
C ALA A 83 11.50 21.21 -4.80
N CYS A 84 10.25 21.69 -4.74
CA CYS A 84 9.80 22.76 -5.63
C CYS A 84 10.31 24.16 -5.28
N ASP A 85 10.88 24.35 -4.08
CA ASP A 85 11.57 25.59 -3.73
C ASP A 85 13.05 25.54 -4.16
N LEU A 86 13.66 24.34 -4.16
CA LEU A 86 14.98 24.08 -4.72
C LEU A 86 15.02 24.09 -6.25
N TYR A 87 13.95 23.62 -6.89
CA TYR A 87 13.78 23.55 -8.34
C TYR A 87 12.54 24.35 -8.78
N PRO A 88 12.54 25.68 -8.59
CA PRO A 88 11.38 26.53 -8.85
C PRO A 88 10.93 26.50 -10.31
N GLU A 89 11.83 26.21 -11.25
CA GLU A 89 11.53 26.06 -12.68
C GLU A 89 10.63 24.86 -12.98
N ARG A 90 10.57 23.87 -12.07
CA ARG A 90 9.74 22.66 -12.20
C ARG A 90 8.35 22.83 -11.58
N ARG A 91 8.13 23.90 -10.81
CA ARG A 91 6.91 24.08 -10.00
C ARG A 91 5.63 24.13 -10.83
N ASP A 92 5.64 24.85 -11.95
CA ASP A 92 4.45 24.96 -12.82
C ASP A 92 4.13 23.62 -13.48
N LEU A 93 5.16 22.91 -13.98
CA LEU A 93 4.99 21.56 -14.54
C LEU A 93 4.47 20.58 -13.49
N ALA A 94 5.01 20.61 -12.28
CA ALA A 94 4.54 19.79 -11.16
C ALA A 94 3.07 20.10 -10.84
N ALA A 95 2.69 21.37 -10.79
CA ALA A 95 1.30 21.76 -10.55
C ALA A 95 0.36 21.23 -11.65
N ASP A 96 0.75 21.35 -12.92
CA ASP A 96 -0.03 20.85 -14.05
C ASP A 96 -0.23 19.33 -13.99
N ILE A 97 0.84 18.57 -13.70
CA ILE A 97 0.77 17.11 -13.56
C ILE A 97 -0.07 16.71 -12.34
N CYS A 98 0.20 17.30 -11.18
CA CYS A 98 -0.45 16.95 -9.92
C CYS A 98 -1.90 17.41 -9.83
N ASN A 99 -2.34 18.34 -10.68
CA ASN A 99 -3.74 18.79 -10.74
C ASN A 99 -4.71 17.66 -11.10
N ILE A 100 -4.25 16.53 -11.66
CA ILE A 100 -5.10 15.37 -11.90
C ILE A 100 -5.76 14.84 -10.62
N ILE A 101 -5.12 14.95 -9.45
CA ILE A 101 -5.73 14.56 -8.16
C ILE A 101 -7.03 15.34 -7.87
N LYS A 102 -7.13 16.57 -8.39
CA LYS A 102 -8.31 17.44 -8.27
C LYS A 102 -9.33 17.18 -9.39
N GLY A 103 -8.95 16.36 -10.37
CA GLY A 103 -9.70 16.08 -11.58
C GLY A 103 -10.88 15.13 -11.39
N PRO A 104 -11.70 14.97 -12.44
CA PRO A 104 -12.89 14.13 -12.43
C PRO A 104 -12.62 12.64 -12.15
N GLU A 105 -11.41 12.15 -12.40
CA GLU A 105 -10.97 10.78 -12.16
C GLU A 105 -10.95 10.43 -10.66
N PHE A 106 -10.79 11.45 -9.82
CA PHE A 106 -10.64 11.33 -8.37
C PHE A 106 -11.81 11.94 -7.58
N LYS A 107 -12.74 12.62 -8.27
CA LYS A 107 -13.85 13.38 -7.68
C LYS A 107 -14.70 12.57 -6.70
N ASP A 108 -14.92 11.29 -7.01
CA ASP A 108 -15.77 10.42 -6.20
C ASP A 108 -15.14 10.16 -4.83
N CYS A 109 -13.86 10.46 -4.65
CA CYS A 109 -13.18 10.32 -3.37
C CYS A 109 -13.07 11.60 -2.55
N HIS A 110 -13.23 12.78 -3.16
CA HIS A 110 -12.93 14.07 -2.50
C HIS A 110 -13.80 14.33 -1.27
N HIS A 111 -14.95 13.66 -1.17
CA HIS A 111 -15.83 13.74 0.00
C HIS A 111 -15.42 12.78 1.14
N LEU A 112 -14.55 11.81 0.87
CA LEU A 112 -14.08 10.79 1.81
C LEU A 112 -12.70 11.11 2.37
N LEU A 113 -11.86 11.79 1.58
CA LEU A 113 -10.47 12.09 1.89
C LEU A 113 -10.12 13.52 1.47
N ASP A 114 -9.34 14.20 2.32
CA ASP A 114 -8.65 15.42 1.95
C ASP A 114 -7.48 15.09 1.03
N TYR A 115 -7.52 15.58 -0.20
CA TYR A 115 -6.47 15.37 -1.19
C TYR A 115 -5.26 16.30 -1.00
N GLY A 116 -5.33 17.30 -0.12
CA GLY A 116 -4.29 18.32 0.05
C GLY A 116 -2.90 17.73 0.33
N ARG A 117 -2.82 16.72 1.20
CA ARG A 117 -1.56 16.02 1.51
C ARG A 117 -1.00 15.29 0.28
N TYR A 118 -1.84 14.54 -0.44
CA TYR A 118 -1.42 13.78 -1.62
C TYR A 118 -1.01 14.69 -2.78
N TYR A 119 -1.64 15.87 -2.90
CA TYR A 119 -1.22 16.89 -3.84
C TYR A 119 0.16 17.45 -3.47
N ALA A 120 0.41 17.72 -2.18
CA ALA A 120 1.72 18.18 -1.71
C ALA A 120 2.80 17.12 -1.94
N ASP A 121 2.55 15.86 -1.59
CA ASP A 121 3.46 14.74 -1.84
C ASP A 121 3.78 14.62 -3.34
N CYS A 122 2.76 14.74 -4.20
CA CYS A 122 2.97 14.75 -5.66
C CYS A 122 3.87 15.89 -6.13
N MET A 123 3.69 17.11 -5.59
CA MET A 123 4.55 18.25 -5.95
C MET A 123 6.01 17.96 -5.60
N GLU A 124 6.26 17.42 -4.41
CA GLU A 124 7.61 17.03 -3.97
C GLU A 124 8.21 15.95 -4.88
N ASP A 125 7.46 14.89 -5.18
CA ASP A 125 7.89 13.79 -6.05
C ASP A 125 8.25 14.28 -7.46
N VAL A 126 7.42 15.17 -8.04
CA VAL A 126 7.63 15.66 -9.41
C VAL A 126 8.77 16.68 -9.48
N CYS A 127 8.88 17.59 -8.51
CA CYS A 127 9.96 18.57 -8.50
C CYS A 127 11.33 17.93 -8.25
N SER A 128 11.41 16.88 -7.41
CA SER A 128 12.64 16.13 -7.15
C SER A 128 12.94 15.05 -8.20
N CYS A 129 12.02 14.80 -9.14
CA CYS A 129 12.15 13.76 -10.15
C CYS A 129 13.38 13.97 -11.05
N GLU A 130 14.24 12.95 -11.15
CA GLU A 130 15.35 12.91 -12.11
C GLU A 130 14.96 12.24 -13.43
N ASP A 131 13.87 11.47 -13.43
CA ASP A 131 13.32 10.74 -14.57
C ASP A 131 12.20 11.53 -15.27
N ASP A 132 11.29 10.84 -15.97
CA ASP A 132 10.08 11.42 -16.54
C ASP A 132 9.12 11.93 -15.44
N PRO A 133 8.80 13.24 -15.39
CA PRO A 133 7.94 13.85 -14.37
C PRO A 133 6.56 13.18 -14.22
N VAL A 134 5.98 12.69 -15.31
CA VAL A 134 4.67 12.02 -15.29
C VAL A 134 4.79 10.63 -14.65
N THR A 135 5.92 9.95 -14.82
CA THR A 135 6.17 8.67 -14.17
C THR A 135 6.36 8.84 -12.65
N CYS A 136 7.03 9.91 -12.22
CA CYS A 136 7.23 10.22 -10.81
C CYS A 136 5.92 10.51 -10.05
N THR A 137 4.86 11.00 -10.72
CA THR A 137 3.56 11.22 -10.06
C THR A 137 2.81 9.91 -9.75
N CYS A 138 3.10 8.81 -10.45
CA CYS A 138 2.29 7.59 -10.39
C CYS A 138 2.12 7.02 -8.99
N LEU A 139 3.14 7.13 -8.13
CA LEU A 139 3.08 6.62 -6.76
C LEU A 139 2.13 7.45 -5.89
N SER A 140 2.25 8.78 -5.95
CA SER A 140 1.36 9.71 -5.27
C SER A 140 -0.11 9.50 -5.66
N LEU A 141 -0.38 9.29 -6.96
CA LEU A 141 -1.72 8.96 -7.46
C LEU A 141 -2.22 7.61 -6.95
N ALA A 142 -1.37 6.57 -6.97
CA ALA A 142 -1.69 5.25 -6.47
C ALA A 142 -2.01 5.26 -4.97
N ASN A 143 -1.28 6.06 -4.17
CA ASN A 143 -1.50 6.20 -2.75
C ASN A 143 -2.86 6.83 -2.42
N PHE A 144 -3.27 7.86 -3.16
CA PHE A 144 -4.60 8.44 -3.00
C PHE A 144 -5.70 7.45 -3.42
N ALA A 145 -5.53 6.78 -4.57
CA ALA A 145 -6.48 5.77 -5.05
C ALA A 145 -6.64 4.59 -4.09
N TYR A 146 -5.53 4.12 -3.50
CA TYR A 146 -5.53 3.06 -2.50
C TYR A 146 -6.27 3.48 -1.22
N ALA A 147 -5.98 4.68 -0.71
CA ALA A 147 -6.69 5.22 0.45
C ALA A 147 -8.20 5.34 0.17
N CYS A 148 -8.56 5.70 -1.05
CA CYS A 148 -9.95 5.78 -1.49
C CYS A 148 -10.65 4.41 -1.53
N ALA A 149 -9.99 3.41 -2.12
CA ALA A 149 -10.49 2.04 -2.19
C ALA A 149 -10.75 1.47 -0.79
N ARG A 150 -9.89 1.82 0.19
CA ARG A 150 -10.10 1.47 1.61
C ARG A 150 -11.30 2.13 2.28
N LYS A 151 -11.82 3.22 1.71
CA LYS A 151 -13.09 3.84 2.12
C LYS A 151 -14.29 3.24 1.37
N GLY A 152 -14.07 2.20 0.55
CA GLY A 152 -15.09 1.53 -0.24
C GLY A 152 -15.32 2.17 -1.61
N GLN A 153 -14.47 3.12 -2.05
CA GLN A 153 -14.63 3.84 -3.31
C GLN A 153 -13.40 3.64 -4.20
N PRO A 154 -13.27 2.50 -4.92
CA PRO A 154 -12.15 2.28 -5.83
C PRO A 154 -12.23 3.19 -7.06
N LEU A 155 -11.07 3.67 -7.54
CA LEU A 155 -10.97 4.61 -8.66
C LEU A 155 -10.26 3.98 -9.86
N SER A 156 -10.80 4.16 -11.06
CA SER A 156 -10.21 3.69 -12.32
C SER A 156 -9.32 4.76 -12.97
N TRP A 157 -8.32 5.25 -12.22
CA TRP A 157 -7.54 6.43 -12.60
C TRP A 157 -6.43 6.17 -13.65
N ARG A 158 -5.84 4.96 -13.68
CA ARG A 158 -4.71 4.66 -14.58
C ARG A 158 -5.02 4.76 -16.07
N GLN A 159 -6.29 4.63 -16.45
CA GLN A 159 -6.71 4.80 -17.84
C GLN A 159 -6.58 6.27 -18.30
N ALA A 160 -6.67 7.22 -17.37
CA ALA A 160 -6.47 8.64 -17.63
C ALA A 160 -5.00 9.06 -17.64
N VAL A 161 -4.10 8.21 -17.10
CA VAL A 161 -2.65 8.45 -17.08
C VAL A 161 -1.90 7.26 -17.68
N PRO A 162 -1.81 7.17 -19.03
CA PRO A 162 -1.21 6.02 -19.70
C PRO A 162 0.24 5.73 -19.29
N ALA A 163 1.01 6.75 -18.91
CA ALA A 163 2.38 6.60 -18.38
C ALA A 163 2.42 5.79 -17.08
N CYS A 164 1.33 5.83 -16.29
CA CYS A 164 1.16 5.02 -15.09
C CYS A 164 0.44 3.70 -15.37
N GLY A 165 0.21 3.33 -16.63
CA GLY A 165 -0.50 2.11 -17.00
C GLY A 165 0.22 0.84 -16.52
N ILE A 166 -0.55 -0.16 -16.08
CA ILE A 166 -0.03 -1.47 -15.70
C ILE A 166 -0.34 -2.48 -16.80
N ALA A 167 0.70 -3.11 -17.33
CA ALA A 167 0.59 -4.21 -18.29
C ALA A 167 0.54 -5.55 -17.54
N CYS A 168 -0.55 -6.30 -17.71
CA CYS A 168 -0.76 -7.56 -17.00
C CYS A 168 -0.28 -8.78 -17.80
N PRO A 169 0.44 -9.72 -17.17
CA PRO A 169 0.96 -10.91 -17.84
C PRO A 169 -0.10 -12.01 -17.97
N SER A 170 0.17 -13.00 -18.83
CA SER A 170 -0.53 -14.29 -18.86
C SER A 170 -2.07 -14.22 -18.97
N GLY A 171 -2.60 -13.24 -19.71
CA GLY A 171 -4.05 -13.08 -19.90
C GLY A 171 -4.79 -12.54 -18.67
N GLN A 172 -4.07 -12.07 -17.66
CA GLN A 172 -4.63 -11.34 -16.54
C GLN A 172 -5.13 -9.96 -17.00
N VAL A 173 -6.05 -9.40 -16.22
CA VAL A 173 -6.63 -8.07 -16.40
C VAL A 173 -6.32 -7.20 -15.19
N TYR A 174 -6.07 -5.93 -15.44
CA TYR A 174 -5.86 -4.95 -14.38
C TYR A 174 -7.18 -4.61 -13.69
N LEU A 175 -7.19 -4.62 -12.35
CA LEU A 175 -8.27 -4.09 -11.53
C LEU A 175 -7.73 -3.08 -10.51
N SER A 176 -8.46 -1.98 -10.33
CA SER A 176 -8.18 -0.96 -9.31
C SER A 176 -8.35 -1.45 -7.87
N CYS A 177 -9.07 -2.56 -7.70
CA CYS A 177 -9.48 -3.09 -6.40
C CYS A 177 -9.84 -4.56 -6.59
N ALA A 178 -8.81 -5.42 -6.53
CA ALA A 178 -8.93 -6.86 -6.58
C ALA A 178 -8.99 -7.47 -5.18
N ASP A 179 -9.73 -8.56 -5.03
CA ASP A 179 -9.75 -9.35 -3.80
C ASP A 179 -8.52 -10.26 -3.72
N PRO A 180 -7.57 -10.00 -2.81
CA PRO A 180 -6.37 -10.82 -2.67
C PRO A 180 -6.70 -12.26 -2.23
N CYS A 181 -7.87 -12.52 -1.62
CA CYS A 181 -8.24 -13.83 -1.12
C CYS A 181 -8.66 -14.81 -2.22
N SER A 182 -8.95 -14.30 -3.42
CA SER A 182 -9.32 -15.09 -4.59
C SER A 182 -8.21 -15.14 -5.65
N TYR A 183 -7.03 -14.60 -5.33
CA TYR A 183 -5.95 -14.35 -6.29
C TYR A 183 -5.43 -15.64 -6.96
N SER A 184 -5.19 -16.68 -6.17
CA SER A 184 -4.74 -17.99 -6.68
C SER A 184 -5.51 -19.15 -6.04
N CYS A 185 -5.35 -20.35 -6.62
CA CYS A 185 -5.83 -21.59 -6.01
C CYS A 185 -5.31 -21.79 -4.57
N ALA A 186 -4.09 -21.33 -4.25
CA ALA A 186 -3.52 -21.46 -2.92
C ALA A 186 -4.25 -20.58 -1.89
N GLU A 187 -4.57 -19.33 -2.25
CA GLU A 187 -5.34 -18.43 -1.39
C GLU A 187 -6.78 -18.93 -1.22
N ILE A 188 -7.42 -19.41 -2.30
CA ILE A 188 -8.78 -19.99 -2.24
C ILE A 188 -8.82 -21.24 -1.33
N ALA A 189 -7.77 -22.07 -1.38
CA ALA A 189 -7.67 -23.25 -0.52
C ALA A 189 -7.29 -22.91 0.93
N SER A 190 -6.85 -21.68 1.21
CA SER A 190 -6.48 -21.23 2.54
C SER A 190 -7.70 -20.91 3.41
N THR A 191 -7.53 -20.94 4.73
CA THR A 191 -8.63 -20.63 5.66
C THR A 191 -8.95 -19.13 5.62
N PRO A 192 -10.25 -18.72 5.53
CA PRO A 192 -10.65 -17.30 5.44
C PRO A 192 -10.06 -16.41 6.53
N SER A 193 -9.82 -16.94 7.73
CA SER A 193 -9.22 -16.20 8.85
C SER A 193 -7.78 -15.73 8.61
N LYS A 194 -7.11 -16.20 7.55
CA LYS A 194 -5.73 -15.82 7.20
C LYS A 194 -5.67 -14.78 6.09
N CYS A 195 -6.78 -14.51 5.42
CA CYS A 195 -6.82 -13.53 4.35
C CYS A 195 -7.65 -12.33 4.78
N ARG A 196 -7.08 -11.14 4.56
CA ARG A 196 -7.75 -9.90 4.91
C ARG A 196 -8.63 -9.47 3.75
N GLU A 197 -9.91 -9.22 4.05
CA GLU A 197 -10.84 -8.57 3.14
C GLU A 197 -10.45 -7.08 3.00
N SER A 198 -9.40 -6.83 2.22
CA SER A 198 -9.03 -5.50 1.77
C SER A 198 -8.65 -5.60 0.32
N CYS A 199 -9.28 -4.82 -0.54
CA CYS A 199 -8.89 -4.86 -1.93
C CYS A 199 -7.54 -4.18 -2.14
N VAL A 200 -6.78 -4.73 -3.07
CA VAL A 200 -5.51 -4.20 -3.53
C VAL A 200 -5.59 -4.05 -5.03
N GLU A 201 -4.99 -2.99 -5.54
CA GLU A 201 -4.86 -2.82 -6.96
C GLU A 201 -3.90 -3.87 -7.54
N GLY A 202 -4.19 -4.42 -8.71
CA GLY A 202 -3.26 -5.34 -9.37
C GLY A 202 -3.83 -6.05 -10.59
N CYS A 203 -2.99 -6.91 -11.16
CA CYS A 203 -3.38 -7.83 -12.22
C CYS A 203 -4.03 -9.06 -11.61
N VAL A 204 -5.18 -9.48 -12.13
CA VAL A 204 -5.88 -10.69 -11.72
C VAL A 204 -6.43 -11.46 -12.89
N CYS A 205 -6.79 -12.72 -12.67
CA CYS A 205 -7.48 -13.49 -13.68
C CYS A 205 -8.90 -12.94 -13.95
N PRO A 206 -9.41 -13.09 -15.20
CA PRO A 206 -10.77 -12.69 -15.53
C PRO A 206 -11.84 -13.40 -14.67
N PRO A 207 -13.07 -12.88 -14.61
CA PRO A 207 -14.15 -13.48 -13.84
C PRO A 207 -14.33 -14.97 -14.10
N GLY A 208 -14.42 -15.77 -13.02
CA GLY A 208 -14.53 -17.23 -13.08
C GLY A 208 -13.19 -17.98 -13.18
N GLN A 209 -12.07 -17.27 -13.25
CA GLN A 209 -10.72 -17.85 -13.27
C GLN A 209 -9.89 -17.37 -12.07
N THR A 210 -8.84 -18.11 -11.77
CA THR A 210 -7.85 -17.80 -10.72
C THR A 210 -6.47 -18.28 -11.16
N LEU A 211 -5.43 -17.78 -10.50
CA LEU A 211 -4.05 -18.14 -10.85
C LEU A 211 -3.73 -19.55 -10.33
N ASN A 212 -3.15 -20.38 -11.19
CA ASN A 212 -2.54 -21.64 -10.74
C ASN A 212 -1.08 -21.45 -10.28
N GLU A 213 -0.46 -22.52 -9.79
CA GLU A 213 0.95 -22.53 -9.35
C GLU A 213 1.97 -22.20 -10.45
N HIS A 214 1.55 -22.20 -11.71
CA HIS A 214 2.38 -21.85 -12.87
C HIS A 214 2.14 -20.42 -13.39
N GLY A 215 1.32 -19.61 -12.72
CA GLY A 215 1.04 -18.25 -13.14
C GLY A 215 0.08 -18.14 -14.33
N LEU A 216 -0.76 -19.16 -14.56
CA LEU A 216 -1.76 -19.20 -15.63
C LEU A 216 -3.17 -19.10 -15.05
N CYS A 217 -4.02 -18.34 -15.73
CA CYS A 217 -5.42 -18.28 -15.38
C CYS A 217 -6.15 -19.55 -15.80
N ILE A 218 -6.75 -20.22 -14.81
CA ILE A 218 -7.54 -21.44 -14.99
C ILE A 218 -8.92 -21.27 -14.36
N PRO A 219 -9.95 -22.03 -14.79
CA PRO A 219 -11.23 -22.04 -14.09
C PRO A 219 -11.04 -22.40 -12.61
N VAL A 220 -11.77 -21.72 -11.72
CA VAL A 220 -11.69 -21.97 -10.27
C VAL A 220 -12.00 -23.44 -9.93
N SER A 221 -12.89 -24.08 -10.69
CA SER A 221 -13.21 -25.51 -10.55
C SER A 221 -12.03 -26.45 -10.81
N SER A 222 -10.98 -25.96 -11.49
CA SER A 222 -9.76 -26.72 -11.79
C SER A 222 -8.69 -26.59 -10.70
N CYS A 223 -8.96 -25.87 -9.61
CA CYS A 223 -8.05 -25.80 -8.47
C CYS A 223 -8.06 -27.09 -7.64
N SER A 224 -6.88 -27.51 -7.20
CA SER A 224 -6.74 -28.51 -6.15
C SER A 224 -7.21 -27.93 -4.80
N CYS A 225 -7.92 -28.71 -4.00
CA CYS A 225 -8.37 -28.31 -2.66
C CYS A 225 -7.40 -28.81 -1.59
N MET A 226 -7.18 -28.02 -0.54
CA MET A 226 -6.40 -28.45 0.62
C MET A 226 -7.34 -28.84 1.78
N HIS A 227 -7.23 -30.08 2.25
CA HIS A 227 -7.98 -30.55 3.42
C HIS A 227 -7.06 -31.32 4.36
N SER A 228 -7.04 -30.93 5.65
CA SER A 228 -6.19 -31.55 6.69
C SER A 228 -4.72 -31.67 6.27
N GLY A 229 -4.16 -30.62 5.65
CA GLY A 229 -2.77 -30.55 5.18
C GLY A 229 -2.45 -31.35 3.91
N HIS A 230 -3.45 -31.94 3.25
CA HIS A 230 -3.28 -32.71 2.02
C HIS A 230 -3.97 -32.02 0.85
N TYR A 231 -3.33 -32.05 -0.32
CA TYR A 231 -3.91 -31.54 -1.57
C TYR A 231 -4.69 -32.64 -2.29
N TYR A 232 -5.87 -32.29 -2.78
CA TYR A 232 -6.75 -33.16 -3.54
C TYR A 232 -7.02 -32.56 -4.90
N PRO A 233 -6.98 -33.35 -5.98
CA PRO A 233 -7.26 -32.85 -7.31
C PRO A 233 -8.73 -32.39 -7.44
N PRO A 234 -9.06 -31.61 -8.48
CA PRO A 234 -10.43 -31.32 -8.87
C PRO A 234 -11.28 -32.59 -8.92
N ASP A 235 -12.56 -32.47 -8.57
CA ASP A 235 -13.56 -33.55 -8.54
C ASP A 235 -13.28 -34.72 -7.56
N PHE A 236 -12.25 -34.60 -6.70
CA PHE A 236 -12.01 -35.60 -5.66
C PHE A 236 -13.14 -35.61 -4.61
N LEU A 237 -13.77 -36.78 -4.44
CA LEU A 237 -14.83 -36.98 -3.46
C LEU A 237 -14.32 -37.77 -2.25
N GLN A 238 -14.12 -37.10 -1.11
CA GLN A 238 -13.87 -37.78 0.16
C GLN A 238 -15.20 -38.25 0.76
N ARG A 239 -15.43 -39.56 0.79
CA ARG A 239 -16.56 -40.14 1.53
C ARG A 239 -16.27 -40.01 3.02
N ARG A 240 -17.11 -39.30 3.78
CA ARG A 240 -17.11 -39.35 5.25
C ARG A 240 -17.55 -40.75 5.70
N GLY A 241 -16.60 -41.66 5.81
CA GLY A 241 -16.79 -42.98 6.40
C GLY A 241 -16.48 -42.91 7.90
N LYS A 242 -17.47 -43.28 8.72
CA LYS A 242 -17.32 -43.60 10.14
C LYS A 242 -16.07 -44.48 10.34
N GLU A 243 -15.20 -44.09 11.25
CA GLU A 243 -14.27 -45.03 11.89
C GLU A 243 -15.13 -46.19 12.45
N MET A 244 -14.80 -47.42 12.03
CA MET A 244 -15.26 -48.64 12.69
C MET A 244 -14.19 -49.10 13.65
#